data_AF-A0A7S1HUY6-F1
#
_entry.id   AF-A0A7S1HUY6-F1
#
_cell.length_a   1.000
_cell.length_b   1.000
_cell.length_c   1.000
_cell.angle_alpha   90.00
_cell.angle_beta   90.00
_cell.angle_gamma   90.00
#
_symmetry.space_group_name_H-M   'P 1'
#
loop_
_entity.id
_entity.type
_entity.pdbx_description
1 polymer ?
#
loop_
_entity_poly.entity_id
_entity_poly.type
_entity_poly.pdbx_seq_one_letter_code
_entity_poly.pdbx_strand_id
1 'polypeptide(L)'
;FFSVFVAPAVCRLFSGTMTERRAPFDTEYTHCFCEENVWKLCAHLQGDQAGRPQGREVYALFVSSCQKEARVPGKWRSAVPMFNLRGRDSYVLWDYHVVCLVHTPGQGCVVHDFDTALPADPPPSLRDYLASSFLSRKVMEEHNLSVLDHAFLEQMTRDVYFKVIPADDYLTSFSSDRSHMDPTSTAFPSYACISNQKDATNLAAYINMADTSNGEVLAMDMLLRKFEP
;
A
#
# COMPACT_ATOMS: atom_id res chain seq x y z
N PHE A 1 24.70 -4.79 -24.83
CA PHE A 1 23.33 -5.17 -25.18
C PHE A 1 22.86 -6.28 -24.25
N PHE A 2 22.31 -5.94 -23.08
CA PHE A 2 21.57 -6.89 -22.25
C PHE A 2 20.13 -6.39 -22.20
N SER A 3 19.30 -7.04 -23.01
CA SER A 3 17.86 -6.89 -22.99
C SER A 3 17.34 -7.66 -21.78
N VAL A 4 16.85 -6.96 -20.76
CA VAL A 4 16.09 -7.60 -19.67
C VAL A 4 14.62 -7.39 -19.99
N PHE A 5 14.04 -8.37 -20.68
CA PHE A 5 12.60 -8.61 -20.65
C PHE A 5 12.20 -8.81 -19.18
N VAL A 6 11.44 -7.87 -18.62
CA VAL A 6 10.78 -8.06 -17.32
C VAL A 6 9.29 -8.07 -17.59
N ALA A 7 8.69 -9.24 -17.37
CA ALA A 7 7.26 -9.53 -17.41
C ALA A 7 6.48 -8.64 -16.40
N PRO A 8 5.14 -8.56 -16.51
CA PRO A 8 4.32 -7.74 -15.62
C PRO A 8 4.32 -8.33 -14.19
N ALA A 9 4.22 -7.45 -13.18
CA ALA A 9 4.07 -7.74 -11.75
C ALA A 9 5.05 -8.77 -11.17
N VAL A 10 6.24 -8.33 -10.76
CA VAL A 10 7.18 -9.17 -10.01
C VAL A 10 7.40 -8.57 -8.63
N CYS A 11 6.49 -8.86 -7.69
CA CYS A 11 6.91 -9.04 -6.31
C CYS A 11 7.87 -10.24 -6.32
N ARG A 12 9.18 -10.02 -6.21
CA ARG A 12 10.16 -11.13 -6.21
C ARG A 12 9.89 -12.00 -4.97
N LEU A 13 9.16 -13.09 -5.18
CA LEU A 13 8.87 -14.11 -4.19
C LEU A 13 10.18 -14.79 -3.79
N PHE A 14 10.50 -14.75 -2.50
CA PHE A 14 11.40 -15.71 -1.87
C PHE A 14 10.58 -16.52 -0.87
N SER A 15 10.70 -17.85 -0.99
CA SER A 15 9.97 -18.83 -0.19
C SER A 15 10.44 -18.80 1.26
N GLY A 16 9.65 -18.16 2.12
CA GLY A 16 9.70 -18.35 3.57
C GLY A 16 8.30 -18.73 4.04
N THR A 17 8.18 -19.80 4.82
CA THR A 17 6.93 -20.20 5.45
C THR A 17 6.54 -19.14 6.49
N MET A 18 5.60 -18.26 6.13
CA MET A 18 5.04 -17.29 7.09
C MET A 18 4.10 -18.03 8.05
N THR A 19 4.40 -17.96 9.34
CA THR A 19 3.45 -18.31 10.40
C THR A 19 2.35 -17.25 10.44
N GLU A 20 1.14 -17.63 10.04
CA GLU A 20 -0.06 -16.79 10.11
C GLU A 20 -0.32 -16.35 11.56
N ARG A 21 0.07 -15.12 11.91
CA ARG A 21 -0.65 -14.41 12.98
C ARG A 21 -1.96 -13.94 12.39
N ARG A 22 -3.06 -14.32 13.05
CA ARG A 22 -4.41 -13.77 12.84
C ARG A 22 -4.28 -12.26 12.64
N ALA A 23 -4.81 -11.76 11.53
CA ALA A 23 -4.96 -10.33 11.34
C ALA A 23 -5.64 -9.71 12.57
N PRO A 24 -5.31 -8.46 12.96
CA PRO A 24 -5.97 -7.78 14.08
C PRO A 24 -7.50 -7.70 13.89
N PHE A 25 -7.97 -7.87 12.65
CA PHE A 25 -9.36 -8.02 12.27
C PHE A 25 -9.60 -9.44 11.75
N ASP A 26 -10.79 -10.02 11.97
CA ASP A 26 -11.20 -11.33 11.40
C ASP A 26 -11.51 -11.20 9.89
N THR A 27 -10.60 -10.56 9.16
CA THR A 27 -10.65 -10.35 7.71
C THR A 27 -9.64 -11.28 7.05
N GLU A 28 -10.08 -12.00 6.02
CA GLU A 28 -9.20 -12.82 5.18
C GLU A 28 -8.09 -11.95 4.58
N TYR A 29 -6.85 -12.43 4.71
CA TYR A 29 -5.66 -11.81 4.12
C TYR A 29 -5.12 -12.70 3.00
N THR A 30 -4.74 -12.11 1.89
CA THR A 30 -4.04 -12.79 0.79
C THR A 30 -2.80 -11.99 0.40
N HIS A 31 -1.63 -12.62 0.49
CA HIS A 31 -0.36 -12.00 0.14
C HIS A 31 -0.35 -11.53 -1.33
N CYS A 32 0.16 -10.32 -1.59
CA CYS A 32 0.12 -9.62 -2.89
C CYS A 32 -1.26 -9.17 -3.38
N PHE A 33 -2.31 -9.19 -2.54
CA PHE A 33 -3.62 -8.61 -2.84
C PHE A 33 -3.96 -7.51 -1.83
N CYS A 34 -3.01 -6.61 -1.56
CA CYS A 34 -3.13 -5.56 -0.55
C CYS A 34 -4.34 -4.64 -0.81
N GLU A 35 -4.68 -4.38 -2.08
CA GLU A 35 -5.86 -3.67 -2.52
C GLU A 35 -7.15 -4.34 -2.05
N GLU A 36 -7.27 -5.67 -2.17
CA GLU A 36 -8.46 -6.39 -1.72
C GLU A 36 -8.49 -6.57 -0.19
N ASN A 37 -7.32 -6.80 0.43
CA ASN A 37 -7.19 -6.89 1.89
C ASN A 37 -7.66 -5.59 2.56
N VAL A 38 -7.21 -4.43 2.05
CA VAL A 38 -7.64 -3.12 2.54
C VAL A 38 -9.09 -2.84 2.19
N TRP A 39 -9.59 -3.27 1.04
CA TRP A 39 -11.01 -3.13 0.69
C TRP A 39 -11.90 -3.82 1.71
N LYS A 40 -11.57 -5.06 2.10
CA LYS A 40 -12.29 -5.80 3.15
C LYS A 40 -12.18 -5.13 4.51
N LEU A 41 -11.01 -4.59 4.84
CA LEU A 41 -10.83 -3.85 6.09
C LEU A 41 -11.70 -2.58 6.11
N CYS A 42 -11.73 -1.81 5.02
CA CYS A 42 -12.62 -0.66 4.87
C CYS A 42 -14.09 -1.07 5.02
N ALA A 43 -14.52 -2.18 4.41
CA ALA A 43 -15.89 -2.70 4.54
C ALA A 43 -16.23 -3.06 5.99
N HIS A 44 -15.32 -3.75 6.67
CA HIS A 44 -15.47 -4.12 8.08
C HIS A 44 -15.57 -2.88 8.98
N LEU A 45 -14.64 -1.93 8.84
CA LEU A 45 -14.62 -0.71 9.63
C LEU A 45 -15.86 0.16 9.36
N GLN A 46 -16.33 0.28 8.12
CA GLN A 46 -17.54 1.06 7.80
C GLN A 46 -18.83 0.37 8.28
N GLY A 47 -18.88 -0.96 8.28
CA GLY A 47 -20.02 -1.73 8.78
C GLY A 47 -20.16 -1.73 10.31
N ASP A 48 -19.07 -1.55 11.05
CA ASP A 48 -19.09 -1.48 12.50
C ASP A 48 -19.57 -0.11 13.01
N GLN A 49 -20.89 0.00 13.17
CA GLN A 49 -21.58 1.20 13.66
C GLN A 49 -21.63 1.26 15.20
N ALA A 50 -21.50 0.12 15.89
CA ALA A 50 -21.66 0.03 17.33
C ALA A 50 -20.32 0.33 18.03
N GLY A 51 -20.15 1.56 18.51
CA GLY A 51 -18.91 1.98 19.19
C GLY A 51 -17.93 2.76 18.31
N ARG A 52 -18.34 3.11 17.08
CA ARG A 52 -17.60 4.04 16.22
C ARG A 52 -17.42 5.39 16.93
N PRO A 53 -16.18 5.87 17.14
CA PRO A 53 -15.97 7.25 17.58
C PRO A 53 -16.64 8.22 16.62
N GLN A 54 -17.33 9.22 17.17
CA GLN A 54 -18.05 10.20 16.37
C GLN A 54 -17.08 10.91 15.40
N GLY A 55 -17.44 10.96 14.12
CA GLY A 55 -16.60 11.60 13.11
C GLY A 55 -15.37 10.81 12.68
N ARG A 56 -15.21 9.54 13.08
CA ARG A 56 -14.15 8.67 12.52
C ARG A 56 -14.28 8.59 11.00
N GLU A 57 -13.19 8.83 10.29
CA GLU A 57 -13.07 8.72 8.83
C GLU A 57 -12.10 7.60 8.49
N VAL A 58 -12.39 6.85 7.43
CA VAL A 58 -11.58 5.71 6.98
C VAL A 58 -11.18 5.95 5.53
N TYR A 59 -9.92 5.69 5.21
CA TYR A 59 -9.37 5.89 3.87
C TYR A 59 -8.54 4.68 3.45
N ALA A 60 -8.62 4.33 2.17
CA ALA A 60 -7.60 3.53 1.51
C ALA A 60 -6.49 4.47 1.03
N LEU A 61 -5.24 4.13 1.35
CA LEU A 61 -4.06 4.82 0.86
C LEU A 61 -3.36 3.91 -0.14
N PHE A 62 -3.49 4.22 -1.43
CA PHE A 62 -2.65 3.61 -2.46
C PHE A 62 -1.29 4.31 -2.44
N VAL A 63 -0.23 3.51 -2.37
CA VAL A 63 1.16 3.95 -2.31
C VAL A 63 1.86 3.50 -3.58
N SER A 64 2.40 4.44 -4.33
CA SER A 64 3.09 4.18 -5.59
C SER A 64 4.04 5.32 -5.88
N SER A 65 5.03 5.12 -6.75
CA SER A 65 5.87 6.22 -7.24
C SER A 65 5.48 6.67 -8.63
N CYS A 66 5.52 7.97 -8.89
CA CYS A 66 5.24 8.52 -10.22
C CYS A 66 6.50 8.55 -11.09
N GLN A 67 7.21 7.42 -11.28
CA GLN A 67 8.35 7.45 -12.19
C GLN A 67 7.84 7.46 -13.63
N LYS A 68 7.99 8.62 -14.30
CA LYS A 68 8.11 8.63 -15.76
C LYS A 68 9.39 7.86 -16.07
N GLU A 69 9.29 6.71 -16.74
CA GLU A 69 10.48 5.98 -17.18
C GLU A 69 11.17 6.86 -18.23
N ALA A 70 12.13 7.69 -17.82
CA ALA A 70 12.81 8.66 -18.68
C ALA A 70 13.51 8.02 -19.90
N ARG A 71 13.70 6.70 -19.86
CA ARG A 71 14.36 5.89 -20.91
C ARG A 71 13.39 5.19 -21.85
N VAL A 72 12.10 5.11 -21.54
CA VAL A 72 11.07 4.48 -22.39
C VAL A 72 9.81 5.35 -22.39
N PRO A 73 9.61 6.19 -23.43
CA PRO A 73 8.39 6.97 -23.57
C PRO A 73 7.15 6.06 -23.48
N GLY A 74 6.21 6.40 -22.60
CA GLY A 74 4.93 5.70 -22.47
C GLY A 74 4.90 4.49 -21.53
N LYS A 75 6.01 4.17 -20.85
CA LYS A 75 6.02 3.11 -19.82
C LYS A 75 6.16 3.73 -18.43
N TRP A 76 5.18 3.45 -17.58
CA TRP A 76 5.21 3.81 -16.17
C TRP A 76 5.76 2.61 -15.40
N ARG A 77 6.75 2.86 -14.54
CA ARG A 77 7.20 1.88 -13.57
C ARG A 77 7.14 2.52 -12.21
N SER A 78 6.56 1.83 -11.25
CA SER A 78 6.65 2.24 -9.87
C SER A 78 7.58 1.29 -9.13
N ALA A 79 8.34 1.87 -8.21
CA ALA A 79 9.19 1.19 -7.25
C ALA A 79 9.07 2.00 -5.94
N VAL A 80 8.44 1.40 -4.95
CA VAL A 80 8.25 1.97 -3.61
C VAL A 80 9.16 1.21 -2.65
N PRO A 81 10.25 1.83 -2.19
CA PRO A 81 11.16 1.19 -1.24
C PRO A 81 10.56 1.21 0.18
N MET A 82 10.06 0.06 0.64
CA MET A 82 9.51 -0.10 1.98
C MET A 82 10.30 -1.11 2.80
N PHE A 83 10.41 -0.88 4.11
CA PHE A 83 11.09 -1.75 5.07
C PHE A 83 10.17 -2.11 6.24
N ASN A 84 10.69 -2.90 7.19
CA ASN A 84 9.94 -3.33 8.38
C ASN A 84 8.70 -4.15 8.00
N LEU A 85 8.88 -5.09 7.06
CA LEU A 85 7.84 -5.97 6.56
C LEU A 85 7.91 -7.32 7.28
N ARG A 86 6.75 -7.96 7.49
CA ARG A 86 6.67 -9.25 8.18
C ARG A 86 7.54 -10.29 7.47
N GLY A 87 8.31 -11.03 8.26
CA GLY A 87 9.15 -12.12 7.77
C GLY A 87 10.29 -11.69 6.84
N ARG A 88 10.70 -10.41 6.87
CA ARG A 88 11.80 -9.88 6.07
C ARG A 88 12.76 -9.03 6.89
N ASP A 89 14.05 -9.32 6.74
CA ASP A 89 15.15 -8.55 7.36
C ASP A 89 15.65 -7.41 6.48
N SER A 90 15.08 -7.26 5.28
CA SER A 90 15.48 -6.24 4.29
C SER A 90 14.27 -5.54 3.70
N TYR A 91 14.52 -4.51 2.90
CA TYR A 91 13.48 -3.75 2.21
C TYR A 91 12.93 -4.51 1.00
N VAL A 92 11.72 -4.12 0.58
CA VAL A 92 11.07 -4.57 -0.65
C VAL A 92 10.87 -3.36 -1.56
N LEU A 93 10.93 -3.60 -2.87
CA LEU A 93 10.53 -2.63 -3.89
C LEU A 93 9.17 -3.06 -4.42
N TRP A 94 8.12 -2.39 -3.94
CA TRP A 94 6.75 -2.63 -4.41
C TRP A 94 6.49 -1.88 -5.71
N ASP A 95 5.75 -2.48 -6.65
CA ASP A 95 5.14 -1.74 -7.74
C ASP A 95 4.01 -0.84 -7.24
N TYR A 96 3.22 -1.31 -6.30
CA TYR A 96 2.37 -0.48 -5.44
C TYR A 96 2.09 -1.21 -4.13
N HIS A 97 1.64 -0.48 -3.12
CA HIS A 97 1.13 -1.06 -1.89
C HIS A 97 -0.15 -0.34 -1.49
N VAL A 98 -0.99 -0.96 -0.65
CA VAL A 98 -2.21 -0.35 -0.15
C VAL A 98 -2.30 -0.55 1.35
N VAL A 99 -2.57 0.53 2.08
CA VAL A 99 -2.79 0.51 3.53
C VAL A 99 -4.08 1.25 3.91
N CYS A 100 -4.63 0.97 5.08
CA CYS A 100 -5.82 1.65 5.59
C CYS A 100 -5.41 2.74 6.58
N LEU A 101 -5.90 3.96 6.39
CA LEU A 101 -5.77 5.07 7.34
C LEU A 101 -7.10 5.28 8.06
N VAL A 102 -7.05 5.36 9.39
CA VAL A 102 -8.21 5.72 10.21
C VAL A 102 -7.91 7.02 10.91
N HIS A 103 -8.68 8.06 10.59
CA HIS A 103 -8.62 9.37 11.23
C HIS A 103 -9.78 9.49 12.22
N THR A 104 -9.49 9.81 13.47
CA THR A 104 -10.53 10.10 14.47
C THR A 104 -10.29 11.49 15.04
N PRO A 105 -11.25 12.42 14.90
CA PRO A 105 -11.14 13.77 15.45
C PRO A 105 -10.78 13.76 16.94
N GLY A 106 -9.73 14.49 17.30
CA GLY A 106 -9.22 14.57 18.68
C GLY A 106 -8.41 13.36 19.17
N GLN A 107 -8.29 12.28 18.38
CA GLN A 107 -7.45 11.11 18.68
C GLN A 107 -6.30 10.92 17.68
N GLY A 108 -6.35 11.60 16.53
CA GLY A 108 -5.32 11.54 15.50
C GLY A 108 -5.56 10.44 14.48
N CYS A 109 -4.48 10.01 13.83
CA CYS A 109 -4.53 9.03 12.75
C CYS A 109 -3.73 7.77 13.09
N VAL A 110 -4.30 6.61 12.77
CA VAL A 110 -3.61 5.31 12.86
C VAL A 110 -3.62 4.59 11.52
N VAL A 111 -2.57 3.82 11.25
CA VAL A 111 -2.40 3.07 10.00
C VAL A 111 -2.51 1.57 10.27
N HIS A 112 -3.32 0.90 9.44
CA HIS A 112 -3.39 -0.55 9.39
C HIS A 112 -2.78 -1.05 8.08
N ASP A 113 -1.68 -1.78 8.21
CA ASP A 113 -0.97 -2.45 7.13
C ASP A 113 -0.85 -3.93 7.51
N PHE A 114 -1.33 -4.84 6.66
CA PHE A 114 -1.25 -6.27 6.94
C PHE A 114 0.17 -6.82 6.78
N ASP A 115 1.00 -6.14 5.98
CA ASP A 115 2.34 -6.58 5.60
C ASP A 115 3.44 -5.99 6.49
N THR A 116 3.13 -5.01 7.36
CA THR A 116 4.10 -4.42 8.30
C THR A 116 4.39 -5.31 9.51
N ALA A 117 5.65 -5.32 9.95
CA ALA A 117 6.10 -5.93 11.20
C ALA A 117 5.90 -5.00 12.42
N LEU A 118 5.43 -3.76 12.22
CA LEU A 118 5.05 -2.88 13.32
C LEU A 118 3.92 -3.50 14.18
N PRO A 119 3.85 -3.15 15.48
CA PRO A 119 2.77 -3.61 16.34
C PRO A 119 1.39 -3.27 15.77
N ALA A 120 0.48 -4.24 15.81
CA ALA A 120 -0.91 -4.05 15.36
C ALA A 120 -1.83 -3.55 16.49
N ASP A 121 -1.42 -3.72 17.75
CA ASP A 121 -2.15 -3.27 18.93
C ASP A 121 -1.18 -2.71 19.98
N PRO A 122 -1.18 -1.37 20.20
CA PRO A 122 -1.91 -0.38 19.41
C PRO A 122 -1.34 -0.26 17.99
N PRO A 123 -2.16 0.10 16.98
CA PRO A 123 -1.66 0.40 15.64
C PRO A 123 -0.77 1.66 15.64
N PRO A 124 0.22 1.76 14.73
CA PRO A 124 1.11 2.92 14.67
C PRO A 124 0.36 4.18 14.25
N SER A 125 0.80 5.34 14.76
CA SER A 125 0.37 6.62 14.24
C SER A 125 0.78 6.77 12.77
N LEU A 126 0.13 7.68 12.02
CA LEU A 126 0.53 7.96 10.64
C LEU A 126 2.02 8.37 10.57
N ARG A 127 2.48 9.25 11.47
CA ARG A 127 3.88 9.65 11.57
C ARG A 127 4.83 8.50 11.85
N ASP A 128 4.52 7.66 12.83
CA ASP A 128 5.40 6.54 13.19
C ASP A 128 5.44 5.51 12.06
N TYR A 129 4.30 5.24 11.42
CA TYR A 129 4.21 4.35 10.28
C TYR A 129 5.09 4.84 9.12
N LEU A 130 4.98 6.12 8.73
CA LEU A 130 5.78 6.69 7.64
C LEU A 130 7.27 6.68 7.96
N ALA A 131 7.66 7.06 9.19
CA ALA A 131 9.06 7.06 9.63
C ALA A 131 9.66 5.64 9.70
N SER A 132 8.83 4.63 9.96
CA SER A 132 9.26 3.25 10.22
C SER A 132 8.99 2.28 9.07
N SER A 133 8.42 2.75 7.96
CA SER A 133 8.09 1.91 6.79
C SER A 133 8.77 2.35 5.50
N PHE A 134 9.23 3.59 5.38
CA PHE A 134 9.91 4.10 4.19
C PHE A 134 11.41 4.34 4.41
N LEU A 135 12.23 3.98 3.42
CA LEU A 135 13.67 4.13 3.54
C LEU A 135 14.10 5.59 3.67
N SER A 136 14.80 5.90 4.75
CA SER A 136 15.55 7.14 4.93
C SER A 136 17.02 6.82 5.23
N ARG A 137 17.91 7.81 5.15
CA ARG A 137 19.32 7.65 5.57
C ARG A 137 19.41 7.06 6.98
N LYS A 138 18.64 7.65 7.91
CA LYS A 138 18.56 7.21 9.30
C LYS A 138 18.18 5.73 9.40
N VAL A 139 17.12 5.31 8.72
CA VAL A 139 16.68 3.91 8.70
C VAL A 139 17.75 2.98 8.14
N MET A 140 18.39 3.37 7.03
CA MET A 140 19.42 2.54 6.40
C MET A 140 20.61 2.33 7.34
N GLU A 141 21.01 3.36 8.09
CA GLU A 141 22.07 3.30 9.09
C GLU A 141 21.66 2.47 10.32
N GLU A 142 20.48 2.72 10.89
CA GLU A 142 19.96 2.03 12.08
C GLU A 142 19.76 0.52 11.85
N HIS A 143 19.36 0.14 10.64
CA HIS A 143 19.10 -1.26 10.27
C HIS A 143 20.27 -1.91 9.51
N ASN A 144 21.42 -1.23 9.42
CA ASN A 144 22.63 -1.72 8.74
C ASN A 144 22.34 -2.28 7.32
N LEU A 145 21.44 -1.60 6.59
CA LEU A 145 21.01 -2.03 5.26
C LEU A 145 22.12 -1.71 4.26
N SER A 146 22.76 -2.75 3.73
CA SER A 146 23.74 -2.60 2.65
C SER A 146 23.03 -2.14 1.38
N VAL A 147 23.25 -0.88 1.00
CA VAL A 147 22.72 -0.31 -0.23
C VAL A 147 23.86 0.19 -1.09
N LEU A 148 23.83 -0.15 -2.37
CA LEU A 148 24.88 0.25 -3.31
C LEU A 148 24.86 1.76 -3.59
N ASP A 149 23.69 2.40 -3.42
CA ASP A 149 23.49 3.82 -3.68
C ASP A 149 22.41 4.42 -2.76
N HIS A 150 22.86 5.03 -1.66
CA HIS A 150 21.98 5.71 -0.70
C HIS A 150 21.21 6.90 -1.33
N ALA A 151 21.86 7.64 -2.23
CA ALA A 151 21.26 8.84 -2.84
C ALA A 151 20.13 8.45 -3.80
N PHE A 152 20.30 7.37 -4.54
CA PHE A 152 19.26 6.83 -5.41
C PHE A 152 18.05 6.34 -4.62
N LEU A 153 18.24 5.60 -3.53
CA LEU A 153 17.13 5.15 -2.68
C LEU A 153 16.41 6.31 -2.00
N GLU A 154 17.15 7.29 -1.50
CA GLU A 154 16.57 8.49 -0.91
C GLU A 154 15.73 9.26 -1.94
N GLN A 155 16.22 9.35 -3.18
CA GLN A 155 15.45 9.95 -4.28
C GLN A 155 14.18 9.14 -4.58
N MET A 156 14.27 7.81 -4.67
CA MET A 156 13.08 6.97 -4.88
C MET A 156 12.05 7.14 -3.77
N THR A 157 12.47 7.25 -2.50
CA THR A 157 11.55 7.52 -1.38
C THR A 157 10.88 8.89 -1.51
N ARG A 158 11.61 9.93 -1.97
CA ARG A 158 11.01 11.26 -2.20
C ARG A 158 9.96 11.27 -3.30
N ASP A 159 10.09 10.36 -4.27
CA ASP A 159 9.16 10.22 -5.40
C ASP A 159 7.99 9.26 -5.09
N VAL A 160 7.79 8.89 -3.82
CA VAL A 160 6.61 8.15 -3.34
C VAL A 160 5.45 9.09 -3.07
N TYR A 161 4.29 8.73 -3.61
CA TYR A 161 3.04 9.45 -3.44
C TYR A 161 1.97 8.53 -2.85
N PHE A 162 1.01 9.17 -2.19
CA PHE A 162 -0.11 8.55 -1.53
C PHE A 162 -1.39 9.05 -2.18
N LYS A 163 -2.15 8.17 -2.80
CA LYS A 163 -3.51 8.47 -3.22
C LYS A 163 -4.47 8.14 -2.10
N VAL A 164 -5.09 9.19 -1.56
CA VAL A 164 -6.03 9.16 -0.45
C VAL A 164 -7.44 9.01 -0.99
N ILE A 165 -8.11 7.91 -0.64
CA ILE A 165 -9.44 7.56 -1.15
C ILE A 165 -10.35 7.29 0.03
N PRO A 166 -11.45 8.06 0.22
CA PRO A 166 -12.44 7.75 1.23
C PRO A 166 -12.96 6.31 1.10
N ALA A 167 -13.12 5.62 2.22
CA ALA A 167 -13.55 4.22 2.21
C ALA A 167 -14.88 4.01 1.48
N ASP A 168 -15.83 4.94 1.58
CA ASP A 168 -17.12 4.84 0.87
C ASP A 168 -16.93 4.90 -0.65
N ASP A 169 -16.05 5.78 -1.14
CA ASP A 169 -15.70 5.86 -2.56
C ASP A 169 -14.96 4.60 -3.02
N TYR A 170 -14.06 4.07 -2.17
CA TYR A 170 -13.33 2.85 -2.48
C TYR A 170 -14.26 1.64 -2.59
N LEU A 171 -15.17 1.48 -1.62
CA LEU A 171 -16.12 0.37 -1.57
C LEU A 171 -17.11 0.38 -2.72
N THR A 172 -17.49 1.57 -3.21
CA THR A 172 -18.49 1.73 -4.27
C THR A 172 -17.88 1.68 -5.68
N SER A 173 -16.65 2.16 -5.85
CA SER A 173 -16.09 2.42 -7.17
C SER A 173 -14.98 1.45 -7.59
N PHE A 174 -14.31 0.78 -6.65
CA PHE A 174 -13.20 -0.10 -6.98
C PHE A 174 -13.66 -1.40 -7.66
N SER A 175 -12.90 -1.85 -8.65
CA SER A 175 -13.11 -3.11 -9.36
C SER A 175 -11.77 -3.73 -9.76
N SER A 176 -11.59 -5.01 -9.48
CA SER A 176 -10.39 -5.78 -9.85
C SER A 176 -10.79 -7.16 -10.33
N ASP A 177 -10.50 -7.49 -11.58
CA ASP A 177 -10.64 -8.84 -12.15
C ASP A 177 -9.42 -9.73 -11.85
N ARG A 178 -8.44 -9.23 -11.10
CA ARG A 178 -7.16 -9.89 -10.77
C ARG A 178 -6.31 -10.26 -11.98
N SER A 179 -6.61 -9.77 -13.18
CA SER A 179 -5.90 -10.12 -14.42
C SER A 179 -4.45 -9.65 -14.45
N HIS A 180 -4.08 -8.75 -13.54
CA HIS A 180 -2.71 -8.23 -13.38
C HIS A 180 -1.79 -9.20 -12.63
N MET A 181 -2.37 -10.22 -11.97
CA MET A 181 -1.63 -11.21 -11.20
C MET A 181 -1.17 -12.37 -12.09
N ASP A 182 -0.06 -13.01 -11.70
CA ASP A 182 0.43 -14.20 -12.40
C ASP A 182 -0.61 -15.32 -12.32
N PRO A 183 -1.20 -15.77 -13.45
CA PRO A 183 -2.23 -16.79 -13.45
C PRO A 183 -1.71 -18.17 -13.01
N THR A 184 -0.39 -18.35 -12.91
CA THR A 184 0.23 -19.59 -12.42
C THR A 184 0.39 -19.61 -10.90
N SER A 185 0.16 -18.49 -10.21
CA SER A 185 0.18 -18.43 -8.74
C SER A 185 -0.93 -19.29 -8.14
N THR A 186 -0.62 -20.01 -7.06
CA THR A 186 -1.59 -20.82 -6.32
C THR A 186 -2.25 -20.07 -5.16
N ALA A 187 -1.87 -18.81 -4.93
CA ALA A 187 -2.28 -18.03 -3.76
C ALA A 187 -3.27 -16.91 -4.13
N PHE A 188 -4.39 -17.28 -4.76
CA PHE A 188 -5.48 -16.34 -5.06
C PHE A 188 -6.50 -16.27 -3.92
N PRO A 189 -7.15 -15.11 -3.73
CA PRO A 189 -8.21 -15.00 -2.74
C PRO A 189 -9.38 -15.92 -3.09
N SER A 190 -9.96 -16.59 -2.08
CA SER A 190 -10.94 -17.66 -2.27
C SER A 190 -12.35 -17.16 -2.68
N TYR A 191 -12.60 -15.87 -2.50
CA TYR A 191 -13.84 -15.18 -2.81
C TYR A 191 -13.84 -14.62 -4.24
N ALA A 192 -15.04 -14.33 -4.74
CA ALA A 192 -15.23 -13.70 -6.04
C ALA A 192 -14.50 -12.35 -6.14
N CYS A 193 -14.07 -12.01 -7.36
CA CYS A 193 -13.45 -10.72 -7.64
C CYS A 193 -14.32 -9.55 -7.17
N ILE A 194 -13.68 -8.52 -6.61
CA ILE A 194 -14.38 -7.28 -6.23
C ILE A 194 -14.81 -6.56 -7.51
N SER A 195 -16.10 -6.24 -7.62
CA SER A 195 -16.66 -5.60 -8.81
C SER A 195 -17.60 -4.45 -8.45
N ASN A 196 -17.46 -3.35 -9.18
CA ASN A 196 -18.36 -2.20 -9.14
C ASN A 196 -19.53 -2.32 -10.16
N GLN A 197 -19.68 -3.47 -10.83
CA GLN A 197 -20.65 -3.77 -11.90
C GLN A 197 -20.54 -2.92 -13.19
N LYS A 198 -19.63 -1.94 -13.25
CA LYS A 198 -19.44 -1.03 -14.39
C LYS A 198 -18.20 -1.37 -15.19
N ASP A 199 -17.09 -1.60 -14.49
CA ASP A 199 -15.77 -1.87 -15.05
C ASP A 199 -15.35 -3.30 -14.74
N ALA A 200 -14.73 -3.98 -15.71
CA ALA A 200 -14.10 -5.27 -15.45
C ALA A 200 -12.94 -5.11 -14.43
N THR A 201 -12.14 -4.06 -14.60
CA THR A 201 -11.08 -3.67 -13.68
C THR A 201 -10.77 -2.19 -13.84
N ASN A 202 -10.47 -1.51 -12.74
CA ASN A 202 -10.01 -0.12 -12.75
C ASN A 202 -8.79 0.12 -11.85
N LEU A 203 -8.15 -0.95 -11.36
CA LEU A 203 -6.97 -0.89 -10.49
C LEU A 203 -5.85 0.03 -11.02
N ALA A 204 -5.62 0.06 -12.33
CA ALA A 204 -4.60 0.94 -12.92
C ALA A 204 -4.87 2.43 -12.64
N ALA A 205 -6.13 2.85 -12.59
CA ALA A 205 -6.50 4.22 -12.22
C ALA A 205 -6.21 4.50 -10.74
N TYR A 206 -6.36 3.51 -9.85
CA TYR A 206 -6.01 3.63 -8.43
C TYR A 206 -4.50 3.75 -8.20
N ILE A 207 -3.70 2.97 -8.93
CA ILE A 207 -2.23 3.01 -8.85
C ILE A 207 -1.65 4.28 -9.48
N ASN A 208 -2.27 4.80 -10.56
CA ASN A 208 -1.76 5.95 -11.29
C ASN A 208 -1.82 7.25 -10.47
N MET A 209 -0.66 7.69 -9.98
CA MET A 209 -0.52 8.91 -9.17
C MET A 209 -0.67 10.21 -9.98
N ALA A 210 -0.76 10.16 -11.31
CA ALA A 210 -1.13 11.32 -12.13
C ALA A 210 -2.65 11.46 -12.33
N ASP A 211 -3.41 10.41 -12.02
CA ASP A 211 -4.86 10.41 -12.08
C ASP A 211 -5.45 10.81 -10.72
N THR A 212 -6.20 11.90 -10.69
CA THR A 212 -6.85 12.43 -9.49
C THR A 212 -8.37 12.23 -9.50
N SER A 213 -8.89 11.40 -10.42
CA SER A 213 -10.34 11.19 -10.58
C SER A 213 -10.98 10.40 -9.44
N ASN A 214 -10.21 9.54 -8.77
CA ASN A 214 -10.67 8.62 -7.73
C ASN A 214 -10.02 8.85 -6.35
N GLY A 215 -9.36 9.99 -6.15
CA GLY A 215 -8.72 10.34 -4.88
C GLY A 215 -7.75 11.50 -4.99
N GLU A 216 -7.38 12.05 -3.84
CA GLU A 216 -6.37 13.11 -3.75
C GLU A 216 -4.97 12.50 -3.67
N VAL A 217 -4.04 12.97 -4.51
CA VAL A 217 -2.66 12.48 -4.51
C VAL A 217 -1.76 13.45 -3.74
N LEU A 218 -1.09 12.95 -2.70
CA LEU A 218 -0.26 13.72 -1.80
C LEU A 218 1.17 13.15 -1.72
N ALA A 219 2.16 14.03 -1.67
CA ALA A 219 3.49 13.66 -1.20
C ALA A 219 3.46 13.40 0.32
N MET A 220 4.46 12.66 0.83
CA MET A 220 4.52 12.24 2.23
C MET A 220 4.37 13.39 3.25
N ASP A 221 5.00 14.53 2.99
CA ASP A 221 4.95 15.70 3.87
C ASP A 221 3.59 16.42 3.82
N MET A 222 2.95 16.45 2.65
CA MET A 222 1.58 16.96 2.49
C MET A 222 0.55 16.04 3.17
N LEU A 223 0.74 14.72 3.09
CA LEU A 223 -0.11 13.74 3.78
C LEU A 223 -0.08 13.96 5.29
N LEU A 224 1.12 14.11 5.86
CA LEU A 224 1.29 14.43 7.28
C LEU A 224 0.62 15.75 7.65
N ARG A 225 0.84 16.82 6.88
CA ARG A 225 0.21 18.13 7.16
C ARG A 225 -1.33 18.07 7.10
N LYS A 226 -1.90 17.21 6.27
CA LYS A 226 -3.36 17.08 6.15
C LYS A 226 -3.98 16.40 7.37
N PHE A 227 -3.35 15.36 7.88
CA PHE A 227 -3.92 14.45 8.88
C PHE A 227 -3.37 14.62 10.29
N GLU A 228 -2.24 15.30 10.42
CA GLU A 228 -1.60 15.70 11.68
C GLU A 228 -1.11 17.16 11.57
N PRO A 229 -2.02 18.15 11.47
CA PRO A 229 -1.69 19.57 11.33
C PRO A 229 -1.06 20.18 12.58
#